data_AF-A0A5D2P8M4-F1
#
_entry.id   AF-A0A5D2P8M4-F1
#
_cell.length_a   1.000
_cell.length_b   1.000
_cell.length_c   1.000
_cell.angle_alpha   90.00
_cell.angle_beta   90.00
_cell.angle_gamma   90.00
#
_symmetry.space_group_name_H-M   'P 1'
#
loop_
_entity.id
_entity.type
_entity.pdbx_description
1 polymer ?
#
loop_
_entity_poly.entity_id
_entity_poly.type
_entity_poly.pdbx_seq_one_letter_code
_entity_poly.pdbx_strand_id
1 'polypeptide(L)'
;MAMVEVEKNYENVHENWGHRIPAEEDYYNDWHNQPPVGFRFLPTPEELVKQYLIKKVLGNLLPVSDFLEVEDVEFYTTPPMSSGSWKLRKTREIFDTMGNKIAFKFYFVYYLKLGKTH
;
A
#
# COMPACT_ATOMS: atom_id res chain seq x y z
N MET A 1 -61.88 -27.08 1.42
CA MET A 1 -60.85 -27.82 0.67
C MET A 1 -59.83 -26.78 0.18
N ALA A 2 -58.55 -27.06 0.37
CA ALA A 2 -57.48 -26.13 0.72
C ALA A 2 -57.23 -24.93 -0.23
N MET A 3 -57.11 -23.74 0.37
CA MET A 3 -56.36 -22.61 -0.17
C MET A 3 -54.93 -22.79 0.33
N VAL A 4 -53.98 -23.04 -0.57
CA VAL A 4 -52.58 -23.26 -0.24
C VAL A 4 -51.94 -21.93 0.15
N GLU A 5 -51.54 -21.81 1.43
CA GLU A 5 -50.68 -20.73 1.95
C GLU A 5 -49.36 -20.71 1.18
N VAL A 6 -49.21 -19.76 0.27
CA VAL A 6 -47.91 -19.34 -0.26
C VAL A 6 -47.47 -18.12 0.56
N GLU A 7 -47.24 -18.34 1.85
CA GLU A 7 -46.54 -17.40 2.71
C GLU A 7 -45.45 -18.17 3.44
N LYS A 8 -44.22 -18.06 2.92
CA LYS A 8 -42.93 -18.18 3.62
C LYS A 8 -41.81 -18.26 2.59
N ASN A 9 -41.20 -17.11 2.30
CA ASN A 9 -39.75 -16.97 2.09
C ASN A 9 -39.39 -15.53 1.68
N TYR A 10 -39.77 -14.57 2.53
CA TYR A 10 -39.28 -13.19 2.45
C TYR A 10 -38.48 -12.77 3.69
N GLU A 11 -37.84 -13.73 4.37
CA GLU A 11 -36.96 -13.46 5.53
C GLU A 11 -35.67 -14.32 5.49
N ASN A 12 -35.00 -14.39 4.33
CA ASN A 12 -33.71 -15.09 4.29
C ASN A 12 -32.70 -14.47 3.31
N VAL A 13 -32.54 -13.15 3.37
CA VAL A 13 -31.40 -12.46 2.72
C VAL A 13 -30.81 -11.34 3.58
N HIS A 14 -31.24 -11.19 4.85
CA HIS A 14 -30.79 -10.11 5.74
C HIS A 14 -30.01 -10.57 6.97
N GLU A 15 -29.39 -11.76 6.93
CA GLU A 15 -28.60 -12.30 8.05
C GLU A 15 -27.16 -12.74 7.70
N ASN A 16 -26.49 -12.10 6.72
CA ASN A 16 -25.06 -12.41 6.53
C ASN A 16 -24.14 -11.24 6.11
N TRP A 17 -24.54 -9.99 6.36
CA TRP A 17 -23.63 -8.86 6.24
C TRP A 17 -23.58 -8.05 7.53
N GLY A 18 -23.46 -8.79 8.64
CA GLY A 18 -22.97 -8.22 9.89
C GLY A 18 -21.51 -7.83 9.72
N HIS A 19 -21.26 -6.63 9.21
CA HIS A 19 -20.02 -5.92 9.48
C HIS A 19 -19.96 -5.70 10.99
N ARG A 20 -19.46 -6.70 11.72
CA ARG A 20 -18.86 -6.47 13.02
C ARG A 20 -17.62 -5.63 12.71
N ILE A 21 -17.72 -4.32 12.90
CA ILE A 21 -16.53 -3.48 13.02
C ILE A 21 -15.75 -4.12 14.18
N PRO A 22 -14.54 -4.68 13.95
CA PRO A 22 -13.76 -5.29 15.02
C PRO A 22 -13.54 -4.23 16.11
N ALA A 23 -13.75 -4.59 17.37
CA ALA A 23 -13.40 -3.68 18.46
C ALA A 23 -11.89 -3.39 18.39
N GLU A 24 -11.44 -2.18 18.75
CA GLU A 24 -10.01 -1.81 18.74
C GLU A 24 -9.14 -2.83 19.50
N GLU A 25 -9.71 -3.52 20.49
CA GLU A 25 -9.08 -4.56 21.30
C GLU A 25 -8.78 -5.87 20.55
N ASP A 26 -9.52 -6.16 19.46
CA ASP A 26 -9.30 -7.34 18.61
C ASP A 26 -8.11 -7.13 17.64
N TYR A 27 -7.74 -5.87 17.36
CA TYR A 27 -6.63 -5.53 16.47
C TYR A 27 -5.26 -5.76 17.13
N TYR A 28 -5.19 -5.73 18.46
CA TYR A 28 -3.93 -5.81 19.21
C TYR A 28 -3.46 -7.23 19.58
N ASN A 29 -4.31 -8.26 19.43
CA ASN A 29 -4.02 -9.62 19.91
C ASN A 29 -3.69 -10.64 18.82
N ASP A 30 -3.40 -10.20 17.61
CA ASP A 30 -3.03 -11.10 16.51
C ASP A 30 -1.53 -11.43 16.48
N TRP A 31 -1.06 -12.09 17.53
CA TRP A 31 0.31 -12.62 17.62
C TRP A 31 0.58 -13.72 16.57
N HIS A 32 -0.45 -14.24 15.91
CA HIS A 32 -0.34 -15.31 14.91
C HIS A 32 -0.15 -14.78 13.47
N ASN A 33 -0.47 -13.51 13.21
CA ASN A 33 -0.21 -12.87 11.91
C ASN A 33 1.04 -11.99 11.89
N GLN A 34 1.82 -11.95 12.98
CA GLN A 34 3.12 -11.31 12.95
C GLN A 34 4.13 -12.19 12.20
N PRO A 35 4.86 -11.63 11.22
CA PRO A 35 5.82 -12.41 10.47
C PRO A 35 6.93 -12.92 11.40
N PRO A 36 7.47 -14.13 11.17
CA PRO A 36 8.50 -14.70 12.04
C PRO A 36 9.71 -13.78 12.22
N VAL A 37 10.40 -13.92 13.35
CA VAL A 37 11.62 -13.16 13.61
C VAL A 37 12.61 -13.32 12.45
N GLY A 38 13.10 -12.19 11.93
CA GLY A 38 14.01 -12.16 10.79
C GLY A 38 13.33 -12.04 9.42
N PHE A 39 12.01 -12.17 9.33
CA PHE A 39 11.28 -11.81 8.11
C PHE A 39 11.39 -10.31 7.86
N ARG A 40 11.67 -9.93 6.62
CA ARG A 40 11.90 -8.54 6.22
C ARG A 40 11.17 -8.25 4.92
N PHE A 41 10.72 -7.01 4.77
CA PHE A 41 10.20 -6.52 3.51
C PHE A 41 11.35 -6.37 2.49
N LEU A 42 11.42 -7.30 1.54
CA LEU A 42 12.44 -7.31 0.49
C LEU A 42 11.81 -7.64 -0.88
N PRO A 43 10.91 -6.78 -1.39
CA PRO A 43 10.22 -7.03 -2.66
C PRO A 43 11.18 -6.96 -3.84
N THR A 44 10.93 -7.76 -4.85
CA THR A 44 11.51 -7.57 -6.18
C THR A 44 10.95 -6.29 -6.84
N PRO A 45 11.63 -5.73 -7.85
CA PRO A 45 11.10 -4.57 -8.58
C PRO A 45 9.73 -4.82 -9.22
N GLU A 46 9.47 -6.03 -9.71
CA GLU A 46 8.18 -6.41 -10.27
C GLU A 46 7.09 -6.48 -9.20
N GLU A 47 7.36 -7.12 -8.06
CA GLU A 47 6.41 -7.20 -6.94
C GLU A 47 6.08 -5.81 -6.40
N LEU A 48 7.08 -4.93 -6.24
CA LEU A 48 6.87 -3.56 -5.80
C LEU A 48 5.92 -2.79 -6.73
N VAL A 49 6.07 -2.98 -8.04
CA VAL A 49 5.21 -2.33 -9.03
C VAL A 49 3.81 -2.94 -9.06
N LYS A 50 3.70 -4.27 -9.23
CA LYS A 50 2.40 -4.94 -9.43
C LYS A 50 1.57 -5.01 -8.16
N GLN A 51 2.19 -5.35 -7.02
CA GLN A 51 1.47 -5.59 -5.77
C GLN A 51 1.27 -4.33 -4.95
N TYR A 52 2.08 -3.28 -5.13
CA TYR A 52 1.97 -2.05 -4.35
C TYR A 52 1.59 -0.85 -5.22
N LEU A 53 2.42 -0.45 -6.17
CA LEU A 53 2.19 0.77 -6.94
C LEU A 53 0.91 0.71 -7.79
N ILE A 54 0.75 -0.31 -8.63
CA ILE A 54 -0.41 -0.47 -9.52
C ILE A 54 -1.68 -0.67 -8.69
N LYS A 55 -1.64 -1.53 -7.66
CA LYS A 55 -2.80 -1.74 -6.78
C LYS A 55 -3.23 -0.45 -6.09
N LYS A 56 -2.28 0.35 -5.57
CA LYS A 56 -2.56 1.65 -4.97
C LYS A 56 -3.25 2.60 -5.95
N VAL A 57 -2.71 2.73 -7.16
CA VAL A 57 -3.29 3.59 -8.22
C VAL A 57 -4.70 3.15 -8.62
N LEU A 58 -4.96 1.83 -8.62
CA LEU A 58 -6.28 1.27 -8.93
C LEU A 58 -7.25 1.26 -7.74
N GLY A 59 -6.84 1.70 -6.55
CA GLY A 59 -7.66 1.66 -5.33
C GLY A 59 -7.91 0.26 -4.76
N ASN A 60 -7.08 -0.72 -5.13
CA ASN A 60 -7.16 -2.08 -4.62
C ASN A 60 -6.51 -2.18 -3.23
N LEU A 61 -6.98 -3.14 -2.42
CA LEU A 61 -6.35 -3.46 -1.13
C LEU A 61 -4.88 -3.87 -1.33
N LEU A 62 -4.00 -3.26 -0.53
CA LEU A 62 -2.58 -3.59 -0.50
C LEU A 62 -2.33 -4.85 0.35
N PRO A 63 -1.31 -5.67 0.03
CA PRO A 63 -0.99 -6.87 0.80
C PRO A 63 -0.66 -6.60 2.27
N VAL A 64 -0.17 -5.40 2.58
CA VAL A 64 0.12 -4.92 3.93
C VAL A 64 -0.35 -3.47 3.98
N SER A 65 -1.17 -3.13 4.98
CA SER A 65 -1.76 -1.80 5.17
C SER A 65 -0.91 -0.86 6.05
N ASP A 66 0.16 -1.36 6.66
CA ASP A 66 1.00 -0.60 7.61
C ASP A 66 1.97 0.40 6.94
N PHE A 67 1.73 0.78 5.68
CA PHE A 67 2.52 1.85 5.08
C PHE A 67 2.05 3.19 5.65
N LEU A 68 2.99 3.90 6.27
CA LEU A 68 2.76 5.30 6.64
C LEU A 68 2.58 6.09 5.35
N GLU A 69 1.35 6.53 5.09
CA GLU A 69 1.09 7.47 4.00
C GLU A 69 1.70 8.81 4.39
N VAL A 70 2.83 9.13 3.78
CA VAL A 70 3.42 10.47 3.86
C VAL A 70 2.77 11.30 2.78
N GLU A 71 2.25 12.47 3.14
CA GLU A 71 1.75 13.43 2.16
C GLU A 71 2.90 13.84 1.22
N ASP A 72 2.66 13.89 -0.09
CA ASP A 72 3.71 14.21 -1.08
C ASP A 72 4.46 15.50 -0.72
N VAL A 73 3.72 16.51 -0.24
CA VAL A 73 4.28 17.79 0.21
C VAL A 73 5.25 17.58 1.35
N GLU A 74 4.89 16.78 2.37
CA GLU A 74 5.76 16.47 3.50
C GLU A 74 7.00 15.67 3.04
N PHE A 75 6.81 14.67 2.18
CA PHE A 75 7.91 13.87 1.66
C PHE A 75 8.91 14.69 0.84
N TYR A 76 8.46 15.74 0.13
CA TYR A 76 9.28 16.67 -0.66
C TYR A 76 9.58 18.01 0.04
N THR A 77 9.33 18.13 1.35
CA THR A 77 9.71 19.33 2.13
C THR A 77 10.46 19.03 3.43
N THR A 78 10.51 17.78 3.90
CA THR A 78 11.22 17.37 5.13
C THR A 78 12.73 17.12 4.95
N PRO A 79 13.57 17.34 5.98
CA PRO A 79 15.00 17.06 5.96
C PRO A 79 15.39 15.75 5.23
N PRO A 80 16.36 15.80 4.31
CA PRO A 80 17.48 16.73 4.36
C PRO A 80 17.17 18.13 3.76
N MET A 81 15.91 18.37 3.36
CA MET A 81 15.35 19.63 2.88
C MET A 81 15.36 20.76 3.92
N SER A 82 16.29 21.66 3.69
CA SER A 82 16.13 23.11 3.92
C SER A 82 17.09 23.90 3.02
N SER A 83 18.09 23.26 2.40
CA SER A 83 19.12 23.97 1.65
C SER A 83 19.72 23.22 0.46
N GLY A 84 19.19 22.07 0.01
CA GLY A 84 19.82 21.27 -1.05
C GLY A 84 18.99 21.06 -2.31
N SER A 85 19.49 20.19 -3.21
CA SER A 85 18.81 19.79 -4.44
C SER A 85 19.00 18.31 -4.75
N TRP A 86 17.94 17.66 -5.22
CA TRP A 86 18.01 16.31 -5.78
C TRP A 86 18.50 16.35 -7.22
N LYS A 87 19.45 15.49 -7.57
CA LYS A 87 19.90 15.29 -8.95
C LYS A 87 19.63 13.87 -9.39
N LEU A 88 18.94 13.73 -10.52
CA LEU A 88 18.75 12.44 -11.17
C LEU A 88 20.12 11.88 -11.58
N ARG A 89 20.36 10.62 -11.22
CA ARG A 89 21.59 9.90 -11.58
C ARG A 89 21.37 8.81 -12.59
N LYS A 90 20.28 8.06 -12.42
CA LYS A 90 20.01 6.89 -13.25
C LYS A 90 18.53 6.64 -13.35
N THR A 91 18.12 6.22 -14.53
CA THR A 91 16.79 5.65 -14.78
C THR A 91 16.97 4.22 -15.21
N ARG A 92 16.10 3.32 -14.74
CA ARG A 92 16.02 1.94 -15.20
C ARG A 92 14.58 1.62 -15.57
N GLU A 93 14.41 0.82 -16.61
CA GLU A 93 13.12 0.26 -16.95
C GLU A 93 12.89 -1.01 -16.13
N ILE A 94 11.65 -1.22 -15.68
CA ILE A 94 11.24 -2.45 -15.00
C ILE A 94 10.35 -3.20 -15.98
N PHE A 95 10.71 -4.46 -16.21
CA PHE A 95 9.94 -5.41 -17.00
C PHE A 95 9.32 -6.44 -16.06
N ASP A 96 8.18 -7.01 -16.48
CA ASP A 96 7.64 -8.19 -15.84
C ASP A 96 8.30 -9.48 -16.33
N THR A 97 7.98 -10.59 -15.68
CA THR A 97 8.35 -11.96 -16.08
C THR A 97 8.00 -12.32 -17.53
N MET A 98 7.02 -11.65 -18.15
CA MET A 98 6.62 -11.86 -19.54
C MET A 98 7.42 -10.97 -20.53
N GLY A 99 8.29 -10.09 -20.02
CA GLY A 99 9.08 -9.16 -20.83
C GLY A 99 8.34 -7.85 -21.17
N ASN A 100 7.14 -7.62 -20.63
CA ASN A 100 6.42 -6.37 -20.80
C ASN A 100 7.02 -5.29 -19.90
N LYS A 101 7.19 -4.09 -20.44
CA LYS A 101 7.62 -2.93 -19.63
C LYS A 101 6.45 -2.45 -18.77
N ILE A 102 6.66 -2.40 -17.45
CA ILE A 102 5.60 -2.07 -16.48
C ILE A 102 5.86 -0.77 -15.70
N ALA A 103 7.13 -0.32 -15.57
CA ALA A 103 7.45 0.90 -14.82
C ALA A 103 8.85 1.44 -15.12
N PHE A 104 9.17 2.58 -14.50
CA PHE A 104 10.51 3.14 -14.42
C PHE A 104 10.97 3.28 -12.96
N LYS A 105 12.25 3.03 -12.72
CA LYS A 105 12.94 3.25 -11.44
C LYS A 105 13.96 4.38 -11.58
N PHE A 106 13.74 5.45 -10.83
CA PHE A 106 14.63 6.60 -10.79
C PHE A 106 15.55 6.53 -9.57
N TYR A 107 16.80 6.93 -9.73
CA TYR A 107 17.80 7.05 -8.67
C TYR A 107 18.22 8.51 -8.57
N PHE A 108 17.96 9.12 -7.42
CA PHE A 108 18.36 10.49 -7.13
C PHE A 108 19.47 10.53 -6.08
N VAL A 109 20.31 11.56 -6.15
CA VAL A 109 21.29 11.89 -5.11
C VAL A 109 21.01 13.31 -4.63
N TYR A 110 20.96 13.48 -3.31
CA TYR A 110 20.75 14.79 -2.69
C TYR A 110 22.09 15.52 -2.46
N TYR A 111 22.11 16.82 -2.74
CA TYR A 111 23.25 17.71 -2.52
C TYR A 111 22.85 18.87 -1.63
N LEU A 112 23.45 18.99 -0.44
CA LEU A 112 23.32 20.18 0.40
C LEU A 112 24.05 21.37 -0.24
N LYS A 113 23.42 22.56 -0.25
CA LYS A 113 24.10 23.79 -0.62
C LYS A 113 24.79 24.34 0.62
N LEU A 114 26.12 24.23 0.67
CA LEU A 114 26.91 24.93 1.67
C LEU A 114 26.77 26.44 1.40
N GLY A 115 26.26 27.18 2.39
CA GLY A 115 26.25 28.65 2.34
C GLY A 115 27.68 29.17 2.20
N LYS A 116 27.89 30.21 1.39
CA LYS A 116 29.18 30.92 1.38
C LYS A 116 29.34 31.56 2.76
N THR A 117 30.29 31.07 3.55
CA THR A 117 30.76 31.79 4.74
C THR A 117 31.44 33.06 4.24
N HIS A 118 30.84 34.20 4.58
CA HIS A 118 31.27 35.52 4.16
C HIS A 118 32.40 36.06 5.05
#